data_AF-A0A947UT59-F1
#
_entry.id   AF-A0A947UT59-F1
#
_cell.length_a   1.000
_cell.length_b   1.000
_cell.length_c   1.000
_cell.angle_alpha   90.00
_cell.angle_beta   90.00
_cell.angle_gamma   90.00
#
_symmetry.space_group_name_H-M   'P 1'
#
loop_
_entity.id
_entity.type
_entity.pdbx_description
1 polymer ?
#
loop_
_entity_poly.entity_id
_entity_poly.type
_entity_poly.pdbx_seq_one_letter_code
_entity_poly.pdbx_strand_id
1 'polypeptide(L)'
;MYGFKKLYLPLLVAVLAVGCGDKKDEAATGEKAPTQVAAKVNGTELTVHQVNYALQRIPNLDKDQTKTASLQVVRNLVDQEVLLQKALEDKLDRDPMVVQALDASRRQILAEAYMSRKLGAPVEPTDAEVSNYFDQHPELFAKRKIYRLQEISIKAPKEKHD
;
A
#
# COMPACT_ATOMS: atom_id res chain seq x y z
N MET A 1 7.95 21.13 -70.24
CA MET A 1 9.15 21.88 -69.79
C MET A 1 9.97 20.95 -68.91
N TYR A 2 11.24 20.80 -69.29
CA TYR A 2 12.38 20.12 -68.64
C TYR A 2 12.32 20.09 -67.10
N GLY A 3 12.78 19.07 -66.37
CA GLY A 3 13.65 17.94 -66.69
C GLY A 3 14.40 17.54 -65.41
N PHE A 4 14.49 16.24 -65.15
CA PHE A 4 15.34 15.65 -64.12
C PHE A 4 16.78 16.19 -64.20
N LYS A 5 17.38 16.52 -63.05
CA LYS A 5 18.85 16.54 -62.95
C LYS A 5 19.31 16.12 -61.55
N LYS A 6 19.77 14.87 -61.48
CA LYS A 6 20.83 14.48 -60.53
C LYS A 6 22.05 15.34 -60.84
N LEU A 7 22.64 15.97 -59.83
CA LEU A 7 24.01 16.44 -59.88
C LEU A 7 24.68 16.11 -58.55
N TYR A 8 25.64 15.20 -58.64
CA TYR A 8 26.60 14.86 -57.60
C TYR A 8 27.70 15.92 -57.51
N LEU A 9 28.48 15.84 -56.42
CA LEU A 9 29.88 16.27 -56.21
C LEU A 9 30.08 17.62 -55.47
N PRO A 10 31.17 17.81 -54.69
CA PRO A 10 31.55 17.10 -53.45
C PRO A 10 32.04 18.07 -52.33
N LEU A 11 32.50 17.47 -51.22
CA LEU A 11 33.65 17.92 -50.39
C LEU A 11 33.45 19.11 -49.44
N LEU A 12 33.22 18.81 -48.16
CA LEU A 12 33.97 19.46 -47.09
C LEU A 12 34.16 18.49 -45.91
N VAL A 13 35.37 17.95 -45.83
CA VAL A 13 35.88 17.16 -44.73
C VAL A 13 36.14 18.12 -43.56
N ALA A 14 35.39 17.97 -42.48
CA ALA A 14 35.78 18.45 -41.17
C ALA A 14 35.95 17.23 -40.26
N VAL A 15 37.21 16.80 -40.15
CA VAL A 15 37.66 15.84 -39.15
C VAL A 15 37.50 16.49 -37.78
N LEU A 16 36.56 15.97 -36.97
CA LEU A 16 36.72 15.99 -35.52
C LEU A 16 36.98 14.57 -35.06
N ALA A 17 38.17 14.41 -34.52
CA ALA A 17 38.74 13.18 -34.06
C ALA A 17 38.22 12.81 -32.66
N VAL A 18 38.31 11.51 -32.42
CA VAL A 18 38.46 10.83 -31.12
C VAL A 18 37.17 10.49 -30.37
N GLY A 19 36.84 9.20 -30.39
CA GLY A 19 35.94 8.56 -29.44
C GLY A 19 35.32 7.25 -29.91
N CYS A 20 36.09 6.35 -30.55
CA CYS A 20 35.62 5.02 -30.91
C CYS A 20 35.58 4.10 -29.67
N GLY A 21 34.48 3.39 -29.46
CA GLY A 21 34.32 2.42 -28.36
C GLY A 21 32.90 1.86 -28.21
N ASP A 22 32.41 1.23 -29.28
CA ASP A 22 31.33 0.23 -29.41
C ASP A 22 30.06 0.20 -28.50
N LYS A 23 28.93 0.51 -29.18
CA LYS A 23 27.67 -0.26 -29.30
C LYS A 23 27.07 -0.96 -28.05
N LYS A 24 25.92 -0.43 -27.61
CA LYS A 24 24.68 -1.21 -27.46
C LYS A 24 23.45 -0.31 -27.66
N ASP A 25 22.47 -0.90 -28.33
CA ASP A 25 21.35 -0.31 -29.04
C ASP A 25 20.39 0.57 -28.23
N GLU A 26 19.74 1.48 -28.96
CA GLU A 26 18.67 2.37 -28.50
C GLU A 26 17.37 1.62 -28.15
N ALA A 27 16.64 2.27 -27.23
CA ALA A 27 15.18 2.27 -27.04
C ALA A 27 14.51 1.08 -26.33
N ALA A 28 14.14 1.29 -25.06
CA ALA A 28 12.73 1.39 -24.66
C ALA A 28 12.55 1.79 -23.17
N THR A 29 11.84 2.90 -22.98
CA THR A 29 10.89 3.19 -21.88
C THR A 29 11.41 3.38 -20.45
N GLY A 30 11.25 4.63 -19.99
CA GLY A 30 10.75 4.93 -18.65
C GLY A 30 11.81 5.27 -17.62
N GLU A 31 11.82 6.52 -17.19
CA GLU A 31 12.52 7.04 -16.01
C GLU A 31 12.39 6.09 -14.81
N LYS A 32 13.41 5.27 -14.56
CA LYS A 32 13.63 4.72 -13.22
C LYS A 32 14.26 5.83 -12.40
N ALA A 33 13.43 6.70 -11.83
CA ALA A 33 13.84 7.44 -10.66
C ALA A 33 14.44 6.42 -9.67
N PRO A 34 15.67 6.61 -9.17
CA PRO A 34 16.31 5.62 -8.30
C PRO A 34 15.58 5.65 -6.96
N THR A 35 14.50 4.87 -6.87
CA THR A 35 13.95 4.48 -5.58
C THR A 35 15.01 3.60 -4.95
N GLN A 36 15.74 4.18 -4.00
CA GLN A 36 16.92 3.55 -3.39
C GLN A 36 16.58 2.12 -2.95
N VAL A 37 17.38 1.16 -3.42
CA VAL A 37 17.17 -0.26 -3.14
C VAL A 37 17.61 -0.54 -1.71
N ALA A 38 16.70 -1.09 -0.91
CA ALA A 38 16.93 -1.50 0.48
C ALA A 38 17.42 -2.96 0.57
N ALA A 39 16.90 -3.85 -0.29
CA ALA A 39 17.33 -5.24 -0.40
C ALA A 39 16.98 -5.81 -1.78
N LYS A 40 17.59 -6.94 -2.15
CA LYS A 40 17.28 -7.66 -3.40
C LYS A 40 17.06 -9.14 -3.11
N VAL A 41 15.95 -9.70 -3.61
CA VAL A 41 15.54 -11.10 -3.40
C VAL A 41 15.31 -11.75 -4.75
N ASN A 42 16.19 -12.66 -5.17
CA ASN A 42 16.11 -13.40 -6.44
C ASN A 42 15.87 -12.53 -7.70
N GLY A 43 16.34 -11.29 -7.69
CA GLY A 43 16.14 -10.35 -8.80
C GLY A 43 15.12 -9.24 -8.51
N THR A 44 14.19 -9.45 -7.57
CA THR A 44 13.22 -8.42 -7.13
C THR A 44 13.90 -7.42 -6.20
N GLU A 45 13.70 -6.12 -6.45
CA GLU A 45 14.23 -5.03 -5.63
C GLU A 45 13.18 -4.56 -4.61
N LEU A 46 13.52 -4.63 -3.33
CA LEU A 46 12.75 -4.03 -2.25
C LEU A 46 13.26 -2.60 -2.03
N THR A 47 12.37 -1.61 -2.10
CA THR A 47 12.76 -0.19 -2.08
C THR A 47 12.65 0.43 -0.70
N VAL A 48 13.40 1.51 -0.46
CA VAL A 48 13.32 2.29 0.79
C VAL A 48 11.90 2.83 1.05
N HIS A 49 11.11 3.12 0.01
CA HIS A 49 9.72 3.53 0.19
C HIS A 49 8.84 2.46 0.84
N GLN A 50 9.05 1.19 0.49
CA GLN A 50 8.32 0.08 1.11
C GLN A 50 8.69 -0.05 2.59
N VAL A 51 9.97 0.10 2.90
CA VAL A 51 10.48 0.11 4.29
C VAL A 51 9.84 1.26 5.08
N ASN A 52 9.85 2.47 4.53
CA ASN A 52 9.27 3.65 5.18
C ASN A 52 7.76 3.51 5.39
N TYR A 53 7.04 2.97 4.41
CA TYR A 53 5.61 2.70 4.52
C TYR A 53 5.29 1.70 5.63
N ALA A 54 6.10 0.65 5.77
CA ALA A 54 5.95 -0.31 6.86
C ALA A 54 6.31 0.30 8.23
N LEU A 55 7.33 1.15 8.31
CA LEU A 55 7.72 1.85 9.54
C LEU A 55 6.63 2.80 10.06
N GLN A 56 5.89 3.47 9.17
CA GLN A 56 4.78 4.36 9.54
C GLN A 56 3.64 3.65 10.27
N ARG A 57 3.56 2.32 10.16
CA ARG A 57 2.55 1.50 10.85
C ARG A 57 2.95 1.12 12.28
N ILE A 58 4.21 1.37 12.67
CA ILE A 58 4.69 1.10 14.03
C ILE A 58 4.36 2.33 14.90
N PRO A 59 3.42 2.22 15.85
CA PRO A 59 3.07 3.34 16.71
C PRO A 59 4.23 3.69 17.65
N ASN A 60 4.40 4.98 17.93
CA ASN A 60 5.36 5.50 18.92
C ASN A 60 6.82 5.05 18.68
N LEU A 61 7.25 4.95 17.41
CA LEU A 61 8.62 4.60 17.09
C LEU A 61 9.58 5.74 17.47
N ASP A 62 10.49 5.45 18.41
CA ASP A 62 11.52 6.39 18.82
C ASP A 62 12.64 6.51 17.77
N LYS A 63 13.28 7.68 17.71
CA LYS A 63 14.38 7.97 16.80
C LYS A 63 15.58 7.05 17.04
N ASP A 64 15.84 6.71 18.30
CA ASP A 64 16.94 5.82 18.67
C ASP A 64 16.69 4.37 18.25
N GLN A 65 15.42 3.96 18.22
CA GLN A 65 15.00 2.61 17.80
C GLN A 65 14.79 2.48 16.30
N THR A 66 14.72 3.60 15.58
CA THR A 66 14.37 3.63 14.15
C THR A 66 15.31 2.75 13.32
N LYS A 67 16.63 2.79 13.56
CA LYS A 67 17.59 1.97 12.80
C LYS A 67 17.35 0.47 12.98
N THR A 68 17.15 0.03 14.21
CA THR A 68 16.89 -1.39 14.53
C THR A 68 15.55 -1.84 13.94
N ALA A 69 14.51 -1.00 14.07
CA ALA A 69 13.20 -1.26 13.47
C ALA A 69 13.28 -1.34 11.95
N SER A 70 14.02 -0.45 11.28
CA SER A 70 14.22 -0.49 9.83
C SER A 70 14.85 -1.80 9.36
N LEU A 71 15.88 -2.29 10.07
CA LEU A 71 16.51 -3.57 9.74
C LEU A 71 15.53 -4.74 9.90
N GLN A 72 14.71 -4.72 10.95
CA GLN A 72 13.70 -5.76 11.16
C GLN A 72 12.62 -5.71 10.08
N VAL A 73 12.17 -4.52 9.70
CA VAL A 73 11.22 -4.34 8.59
C VAL A 73 11.78 -4.87 7.29
N VAL A 74 13.05 -4.56 6.96
CA VAL A 74 13.70 -5.09 5.75
C VAL A 74 13.73 -6.61 5.76
N ARG A 75 14.09 -7.24 6.89
CA ARG A 75 14.08 -8.72 7.01
C ARG A 75 12.69 -9.30 6.78
N ASN A 76 11.66 -8.72 7.42
CA ASN A 76 10.29 -9.18 7.24
C ASN A 76 9.83 -9.02 5.78
N LEU A 77 10.21 -7.94 5.10
CA LEU A 77 9.90 -7.74 3.67
C LEU A 77 10.62 -8.77 2.79
N VAL A 78 11.87 -9.14 3.12
CA VAL A 78 12.59 -10.21 2.43
C VAL A 78 11.88 -11.55 2.62
N ASP A 79 11.50 -11.90 3.85
CA ASP A 79 10.78 -13.15 4.14
C ASP A 79 9.44 -13.20 3.40
N GLN A 80 8.69 -12.09 3.40
CA GLN A 80 7.44 -11.98 2.67
C GLN A 80 7.63 -12.13 1.15
N GLU A 81 8.69 -11.55 0.58
CA GLU A 81 8.99 -11.66 -0.84
C GLU A 81 9.35 -13.10 -1.23
N VAL A 82 10.13 -13.82 -0.40
CA VAL A 82 10.43 -15.24 -0.64
C VAL A 82 9.16 -16.09 -0.64
N LEU A 83 8.27 -15.85 0.34
CA LEU A 83 6.97 -16.54 0.41
C LEU A 83 6.07 -16.20 -0.79
N LEU A 84 6.05 -14.94 -1.21
CA LEU A 84 5.31 -14.50 -2.39
C LEU A 84 5.80 -15.21 -3.66
N GLN A 85 7.11 -15.28 -3.86
CA GLN A 85 7.69 -15.97 -5.02
C GLN A 85 7.30 -17.44 -5.04
N LYS A 86 7.34 -18.13 -3.89
CA LYS A 86 6.90 -19.52 -3.79
C LYS A 86 5.39 -19.66 -4.07
N ALA A 87 4.56 -18.77 -3.53
CA ALA A 87 3.12 -18.78 -3.76
C ALA A 87 2.76 -18.58 -5.25
N LEU A 88 3.51 -17.73 -5.96
CA LEU A 88 3.34 -17.52 -7.40
C LEU A 88 3.81 -18.72 -8.22
N GLU A 89 4.91 -19.37 -7.82
CA GLU A 89 5.37 -20.62 -8.44
C GLU A 89 4.30 -21.72 -8.31
N ASP A 90 3.67 -21.80 -7.13
CA ASP A 90 2.58 -22.74 -6.83
C ASP A 90 1.21 -22.30 -7.38
N LYS A 91 1.16 -21.17 -8.09
CA LYS A 91 -0.03 -20.60 -8.73
C LYS A 91 -1.19 -20.31 -7.77
N LEU A 92 -0.88 -20.00 -6.50
CA LEU A 92 -1.88 -19.63 -5.50
C LEU A 92 -2.61 -18.33 -5.87
N ASP A 93 -2.00 -17.47 -6.69
CA ASP A 93 -2.63 -16.27 -7.26
C ASP A 93 -3.80 -16.58 -8.21
N ARG A 94 -3.93 -17.84 -8.66
CA ARG A 94 -5.01 -18.30 -9.54
C ARG A 94 -6.04 -19.17 -8.82
N ASP A 95 -5.81 -19.47 -7.55
CA ASP A 95 -6.75 -20.24 -6.75
C ASP A 95 -8.07 -19.44 -6.60
N PRO A 96 -9.25 -20.05 -6.86
CA PRO A 96 -10.53 -19.32 -6.80
C PRO A 96 -10.82 -18.67 -5.44
N MET A 97 -10.42 -19.31 -4.33
CA MET A 97 -10.62 -18.76 -3.00
C MET A 97 -9.70 -17.55 -2.76
N VAL A 98 -8.44 -17.64 -3.22
CA VAL A 98 -7.49 -16.52 -3.11
C VAL A 98 -7.92 -15.34 -3.96
N VAL A 99 -8.32 -15.55 -5.21
CA VAL A 99 -8.81 -14.49 -6.11
C VAL A 99 -10.03 -13.80 -5.51
N GLN A 100 -11.00 -14.57 -5.01
CA GLN A 100 -12.19 -14.01 -4.37
C GLN A 100 -11.84 -13.17 -3.13
N ALA A 101 -10.88 -13.62 -2.32
CA ALA A 101 -10.42 -12.88 -1.15
C ALA A 101 -9.70 -11.58 -1.53
N LEU A 102 -8.89 -11.59 -2.59
CA LEU A 102 -8.22 -10.40 -3.13
C LEU A 102 -9.23 -9.37 -3.66
N ASP A 103 -10.24 -9.81 -4.41
CA ASP A 103 -11.29 -8.92 -4.93
C ASP A 103 -12.16 -8.33 -3.83
N ALA A 104 -12.48 -9.10 -2.79
CA ALA A 104 -13.17 -8.59 -1.61
C ALA A 104 -12.32 -7.54 -0.88
N SER A 105 -11.05 -7.84 -0.63
CA SER A 105 -10.12 -6.92 0.05
C SER A 105 -9.91 -5.63 -0.74
N ARG A 106 -9.77 -5.73 -2.07
CA ARG A 106 -9.63 -4.57 -2.96
C ARG A 106 -10.84 -3.65 -2.87
N ARG A 107 -12.06 -4.20 -2.91
CA ARG A 107 -13.30 -3.41 -2.78
C ARG A 107 -13.36 -2.71 -1.43
N GLN A 108 -13.03 -3.41 -0.35
CA GLN A 108 -13.04 -2.85 0.99
C GLN A 108 -12.03 -1.70 1.14
N ILE A 109 -10.77 -1.92 0.77
CA ILE A 109 -9.70 -0.91 0.87
C ILE A 109 -10.07 0.34 0.06
N LEU A 110 -10.64 0.18 -1.14
CA LEU A 110 -11.06 1.31 -1.97
C LEU A 110 -12.23 2.08 -1.37
N ALA A 111 -13.20 1.38 -0.78
CA ALA A 111 -14.33 2.02 -0.10
C ALA A 111 -13.85 2.81 1.13
N GLU A 112 -12.99 2.22 1.96
CA GLU A 112 -12.39 2.89 3.13
C GLU A 112 -11.56 4.11 2.73
N ALA A 113 -10.72 3.98 1.70
CA ALA A 113 -9.90 5.08 1.18
C ALA A 113 -10.77 6.23 0.63
N TYR A 114 -11.87 5.90 -0.05
CA TYR A 114 -12.82 6.89 -0.54
C TYR A 114 -13.52 7.63 0.62
N MET A 115 -14.03 6.87 1.59
CA MET A 115 -14.70 7.44 2.78
C MET A 115 -13.75 8.31 3.59
N SER A 116 -12.53 7.84 3.89
CA SER A 116 -11.53 8.60 4.62
C SER A 116 -11.17 9.92 3.91
N ARG A 117 -11.02 9.90 2.58
CA ARG A 117 -10.74 11.12 1.81
C ARG A 117 -11.94 12.08 1.76
N LYS A 118 -13.17 11.56 1.73
CA LYS A 118 -14.39 12.37 1.66
C LYS A 118 -14.79 12.98 3.00
N LEU A 119 -14.66 12.22 4.08
CA LEU A 119 -14.94 12.69 5.43
C LEU A 119 -13.82 13.61 5.96
N GLY A 120 -12.61 13.49 5.41
CA GLY A 120 -11.45 14.26 5.85
C GLY A 120 -10.98 13.83 7.25
N ALA A 121 -10.16 14.67 7.87
CA ALA A 121 -9.87 14.51 9.29
C ALA A 121 -11.15 14.83 10.08
N PRO A 122 -11.60 13.96 10.99
CA PRO A 122 -12.74 14.27 11.83
C PRO A 122 -12.45 15.55 12.61
N VAL A 123 -13.40 16.48 12.59
CA VAL A 123 -13.33 17.67 13.43
C VAL A 123 -13.48 17.20 14.87
N GLU A 124 -12.48 17.47 15.71
CA GLU A 124 -12.60 17.18 17.14
C GLU A 124 -13.75 18.02 17.72
N PRO A 125 -14.69 17.40 18.45
CA PRO A 125 -15.78 18.13 19.06
C PRO A 125 -15.24 19.15 20.06
N THR A 126 -15.86 20.32 20.11
CA THR A 126 -15.51 21.37 21.06
C THR A 126 -15.89 20.97 22.49
N ASP A 127 -15.20 21.52 23.50
CA ASP A 127 -15.51 21.28 24.91
C ASP A 127 -17.00 21.58 25.25
N ALA A 128 -17.58 22.57 24.56
CA ALA A 128 -18.99 22.93 24.70
C ALA A 128 -19.91 21.84 24.14
N GLU A 129 -19.61 21.26 22.97
CA GLU A 129 -20.37 20.15 22.41
C GLU A 129 -20.27 18.89 23.27
N VAL A 130 -19.07 18.62 23.82
CA VAL A 130 -18.85 17.50 24.75
C VAL A 130 -19.69 17.68 26.02
N SER A 131 -19.66 18.88 26.62
CA SER A 131 -20.44 19.19 27.83
C SER A 131 -21.94 19.10 27.56
N ASN A 132 -22.40 19.64 26.43
CA ASN A 132 -23.81 19.59 26.04
C ASN A 132 -24.27 18.15 25.82
N TYR A 133 -23.47 17.30 25.17
CA TYR A 133 -23.78 15.88 24.99
C TYR A 133 -23.87 15.15 26.35
N PHE A 134 -22.96 15.45 27.28
CA PHE A 134 -22.99 14.87 28.63
C PHE A 134 -24.29 15.22 29.37
N ASP A 135 -24.68 16.50 29.32
CA ASP A 135 -25.87 17.01 30.01
C ASP A 135 -27.18 16.52 29.37
N GLN A 136 -27.20 16.35 28.04
CA GLN A 136 -28.35 15.84 27.29
C GLN A 136 -28.58 14.33 27.45
N HIS A 137 -27.55 13.57 27.81
CA HIS A 137 -27.62 12.12 27.97
C HIS A 137 -27.32 11.67 29.42
N PRO A 138 -28.05 12.17 30.42
CA PRO A 138 -27.78 11.84 31.81
C PRO A 138 -27.92 10.35 32.09
N GLU A 139 -28.79 9.62 31.38
CA GLU A 139 -28.94 8.17 31.47
C GLU A 139 -27.69 7.37 31.10
N LEU A 140 -26.80 7.94 30.27
CA LEU A 140 -25.51 7.34 29.93
C LEU A 140 -24.42 7.69 30.97
N PHE A 141 -24.57 8.82 31.65
CA PHE A 141 -23.54 9.37 32.54
C PHE A 141 -24.04 9.56 33.98
N ALA A 142 -24.59 10.72 34.32
CA ALA A 142 -24.92 11.13 35.70
C ALA A 142 -25.97 10.24 36.40
N LYS A 143 -26.90 9.69 35.62
CA LYS A 143 -28.00 8.80 36.04
C LYS A 143 -27.84 7.39 35.47
N ARG A 144 -26.61 6.99 35.13
CA ARG A 144 -26.36 5.63 34.63
C ARG A 144 -26.79 4.60 35.67
N LYS A 145 -27.60 3.63 35.24
CA LYS A 145 -28.08 2.55 36.09
C LYS A 145 -27.22 1.32 35.84
N ILE A 146 -26.60 0.81 36.90
CA ILE A 146 -25.88 -0.47 36.85
C ILE A 146 -26.87 -1.57 37.18
N TYR A 147 -27.18 -2.41 36.20
CA TYR A 147 -28.05 -3.56 36.39
C TYR A 147 -27.21 -4.79 36.71
N ARG A 148 -27.63 -5.54 37.74
CA ARG A 148 -27.14 -6.90 37.97
C ARG A 148 -28.14 -7.85 37.32
N LEU A 149 -27.82 -8.31 36.12
CA LEU A 149 -28.65 -9.26 35.38
C LEU A 149 -28.22 -10.69 35.72
N GLN A 150 -29.19 -11.56 36.01
CA GLN A 150 -28.99 -13.01 36.01
C GLN A 150 -29.85 -13.59 34.90
N GLU A 151 -29.20 -14.05 33.84
CA GLU A 151 -29.87 -14.73 32.75
C GLU A 151 -29.87 -16.24 33.00
N ILE A 152 -31.03 -16.87 32.84
CA ILE A 152 -31.18 -18.33 32.86
C ILE A 152 -31.84 -18.72 31.55
N SER A 153 -31.06 -19.30 30.64
CA SER A 153 -31.58 -19.82 29.37
C SER A 153 -32.10 -21.24 29.57
N ILE A 154 -33.41 -21.44 29.43
CA ILE A 154 -34.04 -22.77 29.40
C ILE A 154 -34.51 -23.12 28.00
N LYS A 155 -34.38 -24.39 27.62
CA LYS A 155 -34.90 -24.90 26.35
C LYS A 155 -36.41 -25.10 26.50
N ALA A 156 -37.21 -24.31 25.78
CA ALA A 156 -38.66 -24.47 25.79
C ALA A 156 -39.06 -25.84 25.18
N PRO A 157 -39.98 -26.60 25.80
CA PRO A 157 -40.49 -27.86 25.25
C PRO A 157 -41.22 -27.63 23.93
N LYS A 158 -41.08 -28.59 23.00
CA LYS A 158 -41.57 -28.51 21.60
C LYS A 158 -43.06 -28.17 21.47
N GLU A 159 -43.86 -28.43 22.50
CA GLU A 159 -45.32 -28.21 22.52
C GLU A 159 -45.73 -26.74 22.77
N LYS A 160 -44.77 -25.83 23.03
CA LYS A 160 -45.01 -24.39 23.19
C LYS A 160 -44.29 -23.53 22.15
N HIS A 161 -43.82 -24.15 21.07
CA HIS A 161 -43.32 -23.44 19.89
C HIS A 161 -44.44 -23.39 18.87
N ASP A 162 -45.25 -22.34 18.90
CA ASP A 162 -46.06 -21.90 17.75
C ASP A 162 -45.39 -20.67 17.13
#